data_AF-A0A7K2MM85-F1
#
_entry.id   AF-A0A7K2MM85-F1
#
_cell.length_a   1.000
_cell.length_b   1.000
_cell.length_c   1.000
_cell.angle_alpha   90.00
_cell.angle_beta   90.00
_cell.angle_gamma   90.00
#
_symmetry.space_group_name_H-M   'P 1'
#
loop_
_entity.id
_entity.type
_entity.pdbx_description
1 polymer ?
#
loop_
_entity_poly.entity_id
_entity_poly.type
_entity_poly.pdbx_seq_one_letter_code
_entity_poly.pdbx_strand_id
1 'polypeptide(L)'
;MTAQRTRTADDDPQLPDDDEDIKVGDDVRPPAKKRTSVTPNSRTQLGLPPRRRGRKPGPTRVMMNVRVLLETDQLVTEIGEETGMGPQDVADAAIAHYAAYLRRTGKLPKVPKADQGQQPEAS
;
A
#
# COMPACT_ATOMS: atom_id res chain seq x y z
N MET A 1 41.12 -36.39 2.12
CA MET A 1 40.26 -37.30 1.32
C MET A 1 38.82 -36.95 1.62
N THR A 2 38.09 -36.51 0.61
CA THR A 2 36.66 -36.16 0.61
C THR A 2 35.78 -37.39 0.74
N ALA A 3 34.70 -37.31 1.52
CA ALA A 3 33.53 -38.17 1.37
C ALA A 3 32.26 -37.34 1.54
N GLN A 4 31.62 -37.04 0.41
CA GLN A 4 30.24 -36.57 0.32
C GLN A 4 29.30 -37.71 0.72
N ARG A 5 28.20 -37.40 1.44
CA ARG A 5 27.05 -38.30 1.53
C ARG A 5 25.82 -37.58 0.98
N THR A 6 25.25 -38.24 -0.01
CA THR A 6 24.14 -37.92 -0.89
C THR A 6 22.79 -37.90 -0.16
N ARG A 7 21.93 -36.92 -0.47
CA ARG A 7 20.48 -37.01 -0.20
C ARG A 7 19.87 -37.95 -1.23
N THR A 8 19.28 -39.05 -0.79
CA THR A 8 18.34 -39.85 -1.59
C THR A 8 16.94 -39.32 -1.34
N ALA A 9 16.24 -39.03 -2.42
CA ALA A 9 14.81 -38.75 -2.45
C ALA A 9 14.04 -40.01 -2.05
N ASP A 10 12.95 -39.82 -1.28
CA ASP A 10 11.69 -40.58 -1.29
C ASP A 10 10.96 -40.24 0.03
N ASP A 11 10.30 -39.09 0.07
CA ASP A 11 9.35 -38.69 1.12
C ASP A 11 8.08 -38.18 0.39
N ASP A 12 7.28 -39.12 -0.10
CA ASP A 12 5.90 -38.85 -0.54
C ASP A 12 5.03 -38.69 0.72
N PRO A 13 4.44 -37.52 1.00
CA PRO A 13 3.51 -37.39 2.10
C PRO A 13 2.18 -38.06 1.74
N GLN A 14 1.93 -39.21 2.35
CA GLN A 14 0.67 -39.93 2.30
C GLN A 14 -0.45 -39.09 2.93
N LEU A 15 -1.36 -38.56 2.10
CA LEU A 15 -2.61 -37.94 2.56
C LEU A 15 -3.56 -39.06 3.04
N PRO A 16 -4.16 -38.98 4.24
CA PRO A 16 -5.19 -39.93 4.64
C PRO A 16 -6.49 -39.69 3.85
N ASP A 17 -7.10 -40.80 3.44
CA ASP A 17 -8.26 -40.93 2.57
C ASP A 17 -9.54 -40.27 3.12
N ASP A 18 -10.34 -39.77 2.17
CA ASP A 18 -11.71 -39.28 2.34
C ASP A 18 -12.62 -40.36 2.94
N ASP A 19 -13.07 -40.18 4.18
CA ASP A 19 -14.25 -40.87 4.72
C ASP A 19 -15.43 -39.89 4.79
N GLU A 20 -16.28 -40.01 3.78
CA GLU A 20 -17.63 -39.51 3.66
C GLU A 20 -18.51 -39.97 4.83
N ASP A 21 -19.16 -39.03 5.54
CA ASP A 21 -20.50 -39.24 6.14
C ASP A 21 -21.07 -37.95 6.77
N ILE A 22 -21.22 -36.88 5.99
CA ILE A 22 -22.06 -35.75 6.41
C ILE A 22 -23.49 -36.02 5.98
N LYS A 23 -24.31 -36.52 6.91
CA LYS A 23 -25.76 -36.68 6.73
C LYS A 23 -26.41 -35.31 6.51
N VAL A 24 -26.70 -34.97 5.26
CA VAL A 24 -27.50 -33.81 4.87
C VAL A 24 -28.96 -34.11 5.22
N GLY A 25 -29.38 -33.63 6.39
CA GLY A 25 -30.80 -33.58 6.76
C GLY A 25 -31.48 -32.44 6.02
N ASP A 26 -32.26 -32.79 5.00
CA ASP A 26 -33.32 -31.95 4.45
C ASP A 26 -34.39 -31.72 5.53
N ASP A 27 -34.58 -30.46 5.94
CA ASP A 27 -35.84 -29.81 6.35
C ASP A 27 -35.62 -28.73 7.41
N VAL A 28 -35.32 -27.49 6.97
CA VAL A 28 -35.69 -26.30 7.75
C VAL A 28 -36.10 -25.17 6.78
N ARG A 29 -37.40 -24.86 6.75
CA ARG A 29 -37.97 -23.67 6.08
C ARG A 29 -37.23 -22.39 6.49
N PRO A 30 -37.00 -21.43 5.58
CA PRO A 30 -36.40 -20.15 5.97
C PRO A 30 -37.41 -19.32 6.79
N PRO A 31 -37.09 -18.89 8.03
CA PRO A 31 -37.93 -17.93 8.71
C PRO A 31 -37.80 -16.56 8.02
N ALA A 32 -38.94 -15.90 7.88
CA ALA A 32 -39.15 -14.63 7.21
C ALA A 32 -38.12 -13.53 7.59
N LYS A 33 -37.84 -12.69 6.58
CA LYS A 33 -37.01 -11.47 6.62
C LYS A 33 -37.08 -10.73 7.97
N LYS A 34 -36.01 -10.81 8.76
CA LYS A 34 -35.77 -9.87 9.86
C LYS A 34 -35.01 -8.66 9.32
N ARG A 35 -35.58 -7.50 9.61
CA ARG A 35 -35.14 -6.15 9.25
C ARG A 35 -33.66 -5.96 9.57
N THR A 36 -32.91 -5.32 8.68
CA THR A 36 -31.52 -4.93 8.90
C THR A 36 -31.38 -4.26 10.26
N SER A 37 -30.64 -4.89 11.16
CA SER A 37 -30.26 -4.31 12.44
C SER A 37 -29.44 -3.06 12.15
N VAL A 38 -29.98 -1.91 12.54
CA VAL A 38 -29.18 -0.70 12.74
C VAL A 38 -28.15 -1.07 13.81
N THR A 39 -26.90 -1.24 13.43
CA THR A 39 -25.80 -1.42 14.38
C THR A 39 -25.63 -0.10 15.13
N PRO A 40 -25.98 -0.01 16.44
CA PRO A 40 -25.89 1.24 17.18
C PRO A 40 -24.48 1.35 17.74
N ASN A 41 -23.48 1.42 16.86
CA ASN A 41 -22.08 1.56 17.24
C ASN A 41 -21.45 2.77 16.55
N SER A 42 -22.22 3.84 16.37
CA SER A 42 -21.60 5.12 16.05
C SER A 42 -20.93 5.65 17.32
N ARG A 43 -19.64 5.97 17.24
CA ARG A 43 -18.81 6.42 18.39
C ARG A 43 -19.37 7.64 19.11
N THR A 44 -20.17 8.43 18.40
CA THR A 44 -20.97 9.55 18.89
C THR A 44 -22.10 9.13 19.83
N GLN A 45 -22.74 7.98 19.61
CA GLN A 45 -23.75 7.42 20.54
C GLN A 45 -23.13 6.87 21.84
N LEU A 46 -21.85 6.46 21.80
CA LEU A 46 -21.13 5.96 22.97
C LEU A 46 -20.58 7.09 23.87
N GLY A 47 -20.80 8.37 23.53
CA GLY A 47 -20.29 9.50 24.30
C GLY A 47 -18.76 9.61 24.31
N LEU A 48 -18.06 8.91 23.41
CA LEU A 48 -16.61 9.01 23.33
C LEU A 48 -16.22 10.34 22.68
N PRO A 49 -15.22 11.07 23.24
CA PRO A 49 -14.75 12.31 22.64
C PRO A 49 -14.26 12.06 21.20
N PRO A 50 -14.43 13.04 20.30
CA PRO A 50 -13.87 12.98 18.96
C PRO A 50 -12.38 12.66 19.04
N ARG A 51 -11.91 11.67 18.28
CA ARG A 51 -10.47 11.44 18.17
C ARG A 51 -9.84 12.76 17.75
N ARG A 52 -8.98 13.33 18.61
CA ARG A 52 -8.11 14.46 18.24
C ARG A 52 -7.41 13.99 16.97
N ARG A 53 -7.77 14.60 15.84
CA ARG A 53 -7.14 14.30 14.55
C ARG A 53 -5.64 14.40 14.79
N GLY A 54 -4.90 13.36 14.41
CA GLY A 54 -3.47 13.25 14.66
C GLY A 54 -2.67 14.34 13.93
N ARG A 55 -1.42 14.02 13.60
CA ARG A 55 -0.60 14.90 12.75
C ARG A 55 -1.39 15.29 11.49
N LYS A 56 -1.21 16.53 11.03
CA LYS A 56 -1.80 16.99 9.76
C LYS A 56 -1.45 15.95 8.68
N PRO A 57 -2.41 15.63 7.78
CA PRO A 57 -2.13 14.71 6.70
C PRO A 57 -0.90 15.21 5.93
N GLY A 58 -0.07 14.26 5.49
CA GLY A 58 1.08 14.58 4.64
C GLY A 58 0.64 15.17 3.30
N PRO A 59 1.60 15.62 2.48
CA PRO A 59 1.31 16.07 1.13
C PRO A 59 0.52 15.02 0.34
N THR A 60 -0.43 15.48 -0.48
CA THR A 60 -1.16 14.59 -1.38
C THR A 60 -0.19 13.96 -2.38
N ARG A 61 -0.22 12.63 -2.48
CA ARG A 61 0.62 11.84 -3.39
C ARG A 61 -0.27 11.13 -4.41
N VAL A 62 0.18 11.05 -5.67
CA VAL A 62 -0.49 10.32 -6.75
C VAL A 62 0.34 9.09 -7.10
N MET A 63 -0.29 7.92 -7.16
CA MET A 63 0.40 6.68 -7.51
C MET A 63 0.78 6.68 -8.99
N MET A 64 2.04 6.38 -9.27
CA MET A 64 2.60 6.26 -10.60
C MET A 64 3.39 4.96 -10.71
N ASN A 65 3.09 4.14 -11.72
CA ASN A 65 3.81 2.91 -12.00
C ASN A 65 4.72 3.11 -13.22
N VAL A 66 6.01 2.83 -13.08
CA VAL A 66 7.01 2.97 -14.15
C VAL A 66 7.88 1.71 -14.17
N ARG A 67 8.26 1.26 -15.36
CA ARG A 67 9.29 0.22 -15.51
C ARG A 67 10.66 0.90 -15.56
N VAL A 68 11.58 0.45 -14.71
CA VAL A 68 12.95 0.96 -14.64
C VAL A 68 13.94 -0.12 -15.06
N LEU A 69 15.16 0.31 -15.39
CA LEU A 69 16.27 -0.62 -15.59
C LEU A 69 16.67 -1.24 -14.25
N LEU A 70 17.16 -2.48 -14.29
CA LEU A 70 17.63 -3.19 -13.09
C LEU A 70 18.72 -2.40 -12.35
N GLU A 71 19.65 -1.82 -13.09
CA GLU A 71 20.73 -1.00 -12.51
C GLU A 71 20.19 0.22 -11.76
N THR A 72 19.10 0.83 -12.26
CA THR A 72 18.47 1.97 -11.60
C THR A 72 17.74 1.55 -10.31
N ASP A 73 17.09 0.38 -10.32
CA ASP A 73 16.43 -0.18 -9.14
C ASP A 73 17.44 -0.48 -8.01
N GLN A 74 18.59 -1.05 -8.37
CA GLN A 74 19.70 -1.27 -7.44
C GLN A 74 20.23 0.05 -6.86
N LEU A 75 20.42 1.07 -7.69
CA LEU A 75 20.86 2.40 -7.24
C LEU A 75 19.86 3.05 -6.28
N VAL A 76 18.55 2.91 -6.53
CA VAL A 76 17.52 3.42 -5.61
C VAL A 76 17.62 2.74 -4.25
N THR A 77 17.92 1.45 -4.23
CA THR A 77 18.11 0.67 -3.00
C THR A 77 19.36 1.16 -2.25
N GLU A 78 20.50 1.28 -2.93
CA GLU A 78 21.75 1.77 -2.35
C GLU A 78 21.60 3.17 -1.74
N ILE A 79 20.96 4.10 -2.47
CA ILE A 79 20.69 5.45 -1.95
C ILE A 79 19.80 5.38 -0.70
N GLY A 80 18.78 4.52 -0.71
CA GLY A 80 17.88 4.34 0.42
C GLY A 80 18.59 3.81 1.66
N GLU A 81 19.52 2.88 1.50
CA GLU A 81 20.33 2.32 2.59
C GLU A 81 21.27 3.36 3.20
N GLU A 82 21.93 4.17 2.37
CA GLU A 82 22.88 5.18 2.85
C GLU A 82 22.20 6.42 3.47
N THR A 83 21.03 6.82 2.96
CA THR A 83 20.36 8.06 3.36
C THR A 83 19.16 7.85 4.30
N GLY A 84 18.67 6.61 4.42
CA GLY A 84 17.42 6.28 5.11
C GLY A 84 16.16 6.76 4.37
N MET A 85 16.27 7.18 3.11
CA MET A 85 15.14 7.61 2.29
C MET A 85 14.38 6.42 1.70
N GLY A 86 13.06 6.56 1.59
CA GLY A 86 12.25 5.58 0.85
C GLY A 86 12.43 5.73 -0.67
N PRO A 87 12.15 4.68 -1.46
CA PRO A 87 12.23 4.74 -2.92
C PRO A 87 11.43 5.90 -3.55
N GLN A 88 10.28 6.22 -2.95
CA GLN A 88 9.46 7.35 -3.40
C GLN A 88 10.17 8.70 -3.21
N ASP A 89 10.84 8.91 -2.08
CA ASP A 89 11.49 10.18 -1.80
C ASP A 89 12.76 10.36 -2.67
N VAL A 90 13.47 9.27 -2.95
CA VAL A 90 14.59 9.23 -3.91
C VAL A 90 14.10 9.62 -5.32
N ALA A 91 12.98 9.03 -5.75
CA ALA A 91 12.39 9.35 -7.04
C ALA A 91 11.93 10.83 -7.13
N ASP A 92 11.27 11.34 -6.09
CA ASP A 92 10.82 12.73 -6.03
C ASP A 92 12.02 13.71 -6.14
N ALA A 93 13.11 13.43 -5.41
CA ALA A 93 14.33 14.23 -5.45
C ALA A 93 15.01 14.18 -6.84
N ALA A 94 15.13 13.00 -7.44
CA ALA A 94 15.73 12.82 -8.75
C ALA A 94 14.94 13.55 -9.85
N ILE A 95 13.60 13.45 -9.82
CA ILE A 95 12.71 14.15 -10.75
C ILE A 95 12.85 15.67 -10.58
N ALA A 96 12.86 16.18 -9.34
CA ALA A 96 13.03 17.59 -9.06
C ALA A 96 14.37 18.12 -9.60
N HIS A 97 15.45 17.37 -9.38
CA HIS A 97 16.78 17.71 -9.89
C HIS A 97 16.81 17.73 -11.43
N TYR A 98 16.26 16.71 -12.08
CA TYR A 98 16.21 16.65 -13.54
C TYR A 98 15.35 17.76 -14.14
N ALA A 99 14.21 18.08 -13.52
CA ALA A 99 13.37 19.20 -13.93
C ALA A 99 14.11 20.54 -13.82
N ALA A 100 14.91 20.76 -12.77
CA ALA A 100 15.74 21.95 -12.65
C ALA A 100 16.77 22.05 -13.78
N TYR A 101 17.42 20.95 -14.13
CA TYR A 101 18.33 20.87 -15.29
C TYR A 101 17.62 21.22 -16.61
N LEU A 102 16.42 20.66 -16.85
CA LEU A 102 15.65 20.95 -18.05
C LEU A 102 15.20 22.42 -18.15
N ARG A 103 14.83 23.04 -17.02
CA ARG A 103 14.50 24.47 -16.97
C ARG A 103 15.71 25.34 -17.28
N ARG A 104 16.89 24.99 -16.75
CA ARG A 104 18.15 25.70 -17.03
C ARG A 104 18.53 25.63 -18.51
N THR A 105 18.28 24.50 -19.16
CA THR A 105 18.57 24.28 -20.59
C THR A 105 17.47 24.79 -21.52
N GLY A 106 16.39 25.38 -20.99
CA GLY A 106 15.27 25.90 -21.78
C GLY A 106 14.35 24.81 -22.35
N LYS A 107 14.55 23.54 -21.99
CA LYS A 107 13.74 22.41 -22.46
C LYS A 107 12.41 22.25 -21.72
N LEU A 108 12.28 22.88 -20.55
CA LEU A 108 11.05 22.93 -19.77
C LEU A 108 10.71 24.39 -19.44
N PRO A 109 9.45 24.82 -19.56
CA PRO A 109 9.04 26.17 -19.19
C PRO A 109 9.34 26.46 -17.71
N LYS A 110 9.61 27.73 -17.41
CA LYS A 110 9.77 28.21 -16.03
C LYS A 110 8.45 28.00 -15.29
N VAL A 111 8.51 27.50 -14.05
CA VAL A 111 7.32 27.32 -13.22
C VAL A 111 6.67 28.69 -13.04
N PRO A 112 5.41 28.89 -13.45
CA PRO A 112 4.69 30.09 -13.08
C PRO A 112 4.62 30.14 -11.55
N LYS A 113 4.93 31.28 -10.94
CA LYS A 113 4.68 31.48 -9.52
C LYS A 113 3.17 31.29 -9.34
N ALA A 114 2.76 30.16 -8.77
CA ALA A 114 1.37 29.98 -8.39
C ALA A 114 1.05 31.07 -7.36
N ASP A 115 0.03 31.89 -7.64
CA ASP A 115 -0.51 32.84 -6.68
C ASP A 115 -0.92 32.06 -5.43
N GLN A 116 -0.08 32.13 -4.39
CA GLN A 116 -0.41 31.69 -3.05
C GLN A 116 -1.41 32.69 -2.47
N GLY A 117 -2.67 32.63 -2.91
CA GLY A 117 -3.61 33.71 -2.63
C GLY A 117 -5.06 33.39 -2.94
N GLN A 118 -5.57 32.26 -2.45
CA GLN A 118 -7.01 32.13 -2.20
C GLN A 118 -7.24 31.07 -1.12
N GLN A 119 -7.09 31.51 0.14
CA GLN A 119 -7.91 30.94 1.19
C GLN A 119 -9.37 31.34 0.89
N PRO A 120 -10.34 30.42 0.81
CA PRO A 120 -11.73 30.82 0.83
C PRO A 120 -12.02 31.32 2.25
N GLU A 121 -12.24 32.63 2.40
CA GLU A 121 -12.92 33.16 3.58
C GLU A 121 -14.31 32.53 3.63
N ALA A 122 -14.55 31.74 4.68
CA ALA A 122 -15.88 31.26 5.00
C ALA A 122 -16.65 32.42 5.66
N SER A 123 -17.67 32.92 4.95
CA SER A 123 -18.76 33.73 5.53
C SER A 123 -19.74 32.84 6.29
#